data_AF-A0A5J4NTI8-F1
#
_entry.id   AF-A0A5J4NTI8-F1
#
_cell.length_a   1.000
_cell.length_b   1.000
_cell.length_c   1.000
_cell.angle_alpha   90.00
_cell.angle_beta   90.00
_cell.angle_gamma   90.00
#
_symmetry.space_group_name_H-M   'P 1'
#
loop_
_entity.id
_entity.type
_entity.pdbx_description
1 polymer ?
#
loop_
_entity_poly.entity_id
_entity_poly.type
_entity_poly.pdbx_seq_one_letter_code
_entity_poly.pdbx_strand_id
1 'polypeptide(L)'
;MFVLNNTILYSSLYAFLFVVKVEVLVINMRSTSQFRQYNLNSLFSFGHLDKHVQVHLKNVYSTLAIGLVLSSAAAYGFLLSSYLQSMVTTLMLLSFVTTVGSAMYVYFTPHSVGTINARLCAFFLFAASTGLGFGPLLRVVSVINPDTIPTALLGAALIFVSFSLAALFTRRRYYLFLGALLMSALSVLATFSLMNLFLRSSALYQSELYIGLAVFCGFIVFDTQLIVEKRKAGDTDFIWHTLDLFVDFVEVFRHLLIILNSKRNRRENED
;
A
#
# COMPACT_ATOMS: atom_id res chain seq x y z
N MET A 1 -11.53 -12.53 24.27
CA MET A 1 -10.63 -11.51 24.85
C MET A 1 -9.28 -11.42 24.13
N PHE A 2 -8.67 -12.56 23.75
CA PHE A 2 -7.38 -12.62 23.01
C PHE A 2 -7.43 -12.05 21.58
N VAL A 3 -8.56 -12.22 20.87
CA VAL A 3 -8.76 -11.67 19.51
C VAL A 3 -8.74 -10.14 19.52
N LEU A 4 -9.46 -9.51 20.47
CA LEU A 4 -9.53 -8.06 20.58
C LEU A 4 -8.21 -7.39 20.98
N ASN A 5 -7.38 -8.05 21.81
CA ASN A 5 -6.07 -7.50 22.17
C ASN A 5 -5.11 -7.51 20.98
N ASN A 6 -5.20 -8.56 20.13
CA ASN A 6 -4.49 -8.61 18.86
C ASN A 6 -5.03 -7.58 17.87
N THR A 7 -6.34 -7.36 17.77
CA THR A 7 -6.94 -6.34 16.88
C THR A 7 -6.47 -4.91 17.19
N ILE A 8 -6.26 -4.58 18.48
CA ILE A 8 -5.75 -3.26 18.92
C ILE A 8 -4.25 -3.11 18.59
N LEU A 9 -3.48 -4.19 18.68
CA LEU A 9 -2.06 -4.20 18.29
C LEU A 9 -1.91 -4.15 16.76
N TYR A 10 -2.81 -4.78 16.01
CA TYR A 10 -2.92 -4.63 14.55
C TYR A 10 -3.30 -3.20 14.17
N SER A 11 -4.32 -2.61 14.79
CA SER A 11 -4.70 -1.23 14.50
C SER A 11 -3.58 -0.24 14.82
N SER A 12 -2.75 -0.48 15.85
CA SER A 12 -1.60 0.39 16.16
C SER A 12 -0.42 0.22 15.19
N LEU A 13 -0.13 -1.01 14.73
CA LEU A 13 0.87 -1.26 13.68
C LEU A 13 0.44 -0.67 12.32
N TYR A 14 -0.86 -0.73 12.01
CA TYR A 14 -1.43 -0.12 10.81
C TYR A 14 -1.52 1.39 10.89
N ALA A 15 -1.86 1.96 12.05
CA ALA A 15 -1.73 3.39 12.29
C ALA A 15 -0.30 3.87 12.04
N PHE A 16 0.71 3.00 12.21
CA PHE A 16 2.09 3.34 11.89
C PHE A 16 2.44 3.19 10.40
N LEU A 17 2.01 2.14 9.69
CA LEU A 17 2.10 2.08 8.22
C LEU A 17 1.37 3.27 7.55
N PHE A 18 0.28 3.70 8.18
CA PHE A 18 -0.49 4.89 7.85
C PHE A 18 0.30 6.17 8.06
N VAL A 19 0.95 6.34 9.22
CA VAL A 19 1.88 7.45 9.50
C VAL A 19 3.08 7.43 8.53
N VAL A 20 3.60 6.26 8.18
CA VAL A 20 4.67 6.13 7.18
C VAL A 20 4.19 6.59 5.81
N LYS A 21 3.01 6.18 5.32
CA LYS A 21 2.46 6.68 4.05
C LYS A 21 2.21 8.19 4.10
N VAL A 22 1.72 8.73 5.23
CA VAL A 22 1.52 10.18 5.45
C VAL A 22 2.84 10.94 5.38
N GLU A 23 3.86 10.54 6.14
CA GLU A 23 5.18 11.17 6.16
C GLU A 23 5.87 11.08 4.79
N VAL A 24 5.79 9.92 4.14
CA VAL A 24 6.29 9.70 2.78
C VAL A 24 5.61 10.62 1.78
N LEU A 25 4.29 10.77 1.82
CA LEU A 25 3.54 11.60 0.90
C LEU A 25 3.79 13.09 1.15
N VAL A 26 3.97 13.50 2.42
CA VAL A 26 4.39 14.86 2.81
C VAL A 26 5.81 15.17 2.31
N ILE A 27 6.74 14.21 2.40
CA ILE A 27 8.08 14.31 1.83
C ILE A 27 8.00 14.38 0.29
N ASN A 28 7.11 13.60 -0.34
CA ASN A 28 6.85 13.60 -1.78
C ASN A 28 6.38 14.97 -2.28
N MET A 29 5.47 15.62 -1.53
CA MET A 29 5.03 16.98 -1.81
C MET A 29 6.14 18.02 -1.58
N ARG A 30 7.01 17.82 -0.59
CA ARG A 30 8.19 18.70 -0.35
C ARG A 30 9.26 18.60 -1.44
N SER A 31 9.46 17.42 -2.03
CA SER A 31 10.40 17.22 -3.15
C SER A 31 9.92 17.87 -4.46
N THR A 32 8.63 18.22 -4.55
CA THR A 32 8.03 18.86 -5.73
C THR A 32 8.11 20.39 -5.67
N SER A 33 9.23 20.97 -5.23
CA SER A 33 9.47 22.42 -5.27
C SER A 33 10.12 22.87 -6.59
N GLN A 34 9.63 22.38 -7.72
CA GLN A 34 9.86 23.01 -9.02
C GLN A 34 8.52 23.33 -9.67
N PHE A 35 7.96 24.48 -9.30
CA PHE A 35 6.93 25.14 -10.08
C PHE A 35 7.54 25.56 -11.43
N ARG A 36 7.47 24.67 -12.43
CA ARG A 36 7.87 25.00 -13.80
C ARG A 36 6.67 25.58 -14.55
N GLN A 37 6.88 26.76 -15.12
CA GLN A 37 5.91 27.57 -15.87
C GLN A 37 5.21 26.75 -16.96
N TYR A 38 3.88 26.79 -16.95
CA TYR A 38 3.02 26.05 -17.88
C TYR A 38 3.10 26.64 -19.29
N ASN A 39 3.49 25.83 -20.26
CA ASN A 39 3.41 26.18 -21.67
C ASN A 39 2.19 25.50 -22.28
N LEU A 40 1.15 26.29 -22.58
CA LEU A 40 -0.18 25.81 -23.04
C LEU A 40 -0.16 25.22 -24.47
N ASN A 41 0.99 25.22 -25.15
CA ASN A 41 1.10 24.77 -26.54
C ASN A 41 1.46 23.28 -26.70
N SER A 42 1.64 22.54 -25.60
CA SER A 42 1.78 21.07 -25.62
C SER A 42 0.45 20.32 -25.38
N LEU A 43 -0.67 21.04 -25.35
CA LEU A 43 -1.99 20.56 -24.91
C LEU A 43 -2.65 19.50 -25.81
N PHE A 44 -2.13 19.24 -27.02
CA PHE A 44 -2.81 18.39 -28.00
C PHE A 44 -1.89 17.51 -28.86
N SER A 45 -0.89 16.84 -28.26
CA SER A 45 -0.26 15.66 -28.90
C SER A 45 -0.71 14.36 -28.25
N PHE A 46 -1.74 13.76 -28.85
CA PHE A 46 -2.25 12.42 -28.50
C PHE A 46 -1.46 11.35 -29.25
N GLY A 47 -0.40 10.85 -28.61
CA GLY A 47 0.51 9.86 -29.19
C GLY A 47 1.06 8.74 -28.28
N HIS A 48 0.47 8.15 -27.25
CA HIS A 48 -0.48 8.57 -26.19
C HIS A 48 0.19 8.39 -24.79
N LEU A 49 1.40 7.81 -24.75
CA LEU A 49 2.35 7.75 -23.64
C LEU A 49 3.73 7.63 -24.30
N ASP A 50 4.67 8.52 -23.96
CA ASP A 50 6.03 8.47 -24.50
C ASP A 50 6.67 7.10 -24.21
N LYS A 51 7.41 6.54 -25.17
CA LYS A 51 8.07 5.22 -25.04
C LYS A 51 8.90 5.14 -23.76
N HIS A 52 9.51 6.25 -23.38
CA HIS A 52 10.32 6.37 -22.18
C HIS A 52 9.51 6.21 -20.88
N VAL A 53 8.23 6.64 -20.88
CA VAL A 53 7.32 6.46 -19.74
C VAL A 53 6.82 5.02 -19.68
N GLN A 54 6.56 4.40 -20.83
CA GLN A 54 6.14 2.99 -20.88
C GLN A 54 7.21 2.04 -20.34
N VAL A 55 8.48 2.26 -20.70
CA VAL A 55 9.62 1.48 -20.16
C VAL A 55 9.74 1.68 -18.65
N HIS A 56 9.57 2.91 -18.17
CA HIS A 56 9.58 3.21 -16.74
C HIS A 56 8.48 2.48 -15.98
N LEU A 57 7.23 2.59 -16.47
CA LEU A 57 6.08 1.89 -15.90
C LEU A 57 6.31 0.38 -15.92
N LYS A 58 6.81 -0.19 -17.02
CA LYS A 58 7.15 -1.62 -17.10
C LYS A 58 8.08 -2.03 -15.97
N ASN A 59 9.14 -1.27 -15.71
CA ASN A 59 10.06 -1.56 -14.60
C ASN A 59 9.35 -1.46 -13.25
N VAL A 60 8.57 -0.39 -13.01
CA VAL A 60 7.81 -0.20 -11.76
C VAL A 60 6.86 -1.40 -11.50
N TYR A 61 6.01 -1.74 -12.45
CA TYR A 61 5.03 -2.82 -12.29
C TYR A 61 5.70 -4.21 -12.24
N SER A 62 6.83 -4.41 -12.92
CA SER A 62 7.57 -5.68 -12.83
C SER A 62 8.22 -5.87 -11.46
N THR A 63 8.86 -4.82 -10.92
CA THR A 63 9.43 -4.84 -9.56
C THR A 63 8.33 -4.98 -8.51
N LEU A 64 7.18 -4.31 -8.71
CA LEU A 64 5.99 -4.45 -7.87
C LEU A 64 5.52 -5.91 -7.83
N ALA A 65 5.35 -6.55 -8.98
CA ALA A 65 4.88 -7.93 -9.07
C ALA A 65 5.82 -8.91 -8.34
N ILE A 66 7.13 -8.76 -8.51
CA ILE A 66 8.12 -9.58 -7.79
C ILE A 66 8.03 -9.33 -6.27
N GLY A 67 7.89 -8.07 -5.85
CA GLY A 67 7.70 -7.72 -4.44
C GLY A 67 6.43 -8.34 -3.84
N LEU A 68 5.32 -8.35 -4.58
CA LEU A 68 4.06 -8.95 -4.13
C LEU A 68 4.14 -10.47 -4.01
N VAL A 69 4.81 -11.14 -4.98
CA VAL A 69 5.06 -12.59 -4.91
C VAL A 69 5.95 -12.91 -3.70
N LEU A 70 7.01 -12.14 -3.50
CA LEU A 70 7.91 -12.31 -2.35
C LEU A 70 7.18 -12.11 -1.02
N SER A 71 6.37 -11.06 -0.90
CA SER A 71 5.54 -10.78 0.27
C SER A 71 4.55 -11.93 0.54
N SER A 72 3.90 -12.44 -0.51
CA SER A 72 2.96 -13.57 -0.41
C SER A 72 3.67 -14.86 0.04
N ALA A 73 4.86 -15.13 -0.49
CA ALA A 73 5.68 -16.28 -0.10
C ALA A 73 6.14 -16.18 1.37
N ALA A 74 6.55 -14.99 1.81
CA ALA A 74 6.94 -14.73 3.19
C ALA A 74 5.75 -14.93 4.16
N ALA A 75 4.59 -14.41 3.79
CA ALA A 75 3.35 -14.57 4.55
C ALA A 75 2.91 -16.04 4.64
N TYR A 76 3.02 -16.80 3.55
CA TYR A 76 2.73 -18.24 3.53
C TYR A 76 3.75 -19.06 4.34
N GLY A 77 5.04 -18.71 4.27
CA GLY A 77 6.08 -19.33 5.08
C GLY A 77 5.83 -19.18 6.58
N PHE A 78 5.28 -18.04 7.02
CA PHE A 78 4.83 -17.85 8.40
C PHE A 78 3.68 -18.79 8.79
N LEU A 79 2.74 -19.05 7.88
CA LEU A 79 1.61 -19.97 8.13
C LEU A 79 2.05 -21.44 8.24
N LEU A 80 3.13 -21.84 7.57
CA LEU A 80 3.62 -23.22 7.61
C LEU A 80 4.51 -23.52 8.82
N SER A 81 5.29 -22.55 9.29
CA SER A 81 6.27 -22.79 10.34
C SER A 81 5.68 -22.60 11.74
N SER A 82 5.47 -23.70 12.46
CA SER A 82 5.06 -23.69 13.86
C SER A 82 6.05 -22.95 14.78
N TYR A 83 7.35 -22.96 14.43
CA TYR A 83 8.38 -22.20 15.12
C TYR A 83 8.19 -20.68 14.98
N LEU A 84 7.94 -20.19 13.75
CA LEU A 84 7.63 -18.77 13.52
C LEU A 84 6.35 -18.36 14.25
N GLN A 85 5.36 -19.24 14.28
CA GLN A 85 4.12 -19.00 15.01
C GLN A 85 4.26 -18.94 16.54
N SER A 86 5.32 -19.54 17.11
CA SER A 86 5.63 -19.42 18.55
C SER A 86 6.20 -18.04 18.89
N MET A 87 6.93 -17.44 17.95
CA MET A 87 7.63 -16.16 18.12
C MET A 87 6.88 -14.97 17.53
N VAL A 88 5.54 -15.02 17.48
CA VAL A 88 4.67 -14.01 16.82
C VAL A 88 5.01 -12.58 17.26
N THR A 89 5.12 -12.32 18.55
CA THR A 89 5.33 -10.96 19.09
C THR A 89 6.69 -10.39 18.67
N THR A 90 7.74 -11.21 18.76
CA THR A 90 9.10 -10.82 18.37
C THR A 90 9.21 -10.62 16.86
N LEU A 91 8.59 -11.51 16.07
CA LEU A 91 8.57 -11.39 14.61
C LEU A 91 7.79 -10.17 14.13
N MET A 92 6.70 -9.80 14.81
CA MET A 92 5.92 -8.62 14.48
C MET A 92 6.75 -7.35 14.69
N LEU A 93 7.43 -7.24 15.83
CA LEU A 93 8.28 -6.09 16.14
C LEU A 93 9.52 -6.03 15.23
N LEU A 94 10.12 -7.17 14.92
CA LEU A 94 11.21 -7.25 13.97
C LEU A 94 10.77 -6.84 12.56
N SER A 95 9.66 -7.41 12.07
CA SER A 95 9.10 -7.10 10.75
C SER A 95 8.78 -5.62 10.65
N PHE A 96 8.24 -5.03 11.71
CA PHE A 96 7.97 -3.61 11.81
C PHE A 96 9.25 -2.75 11.67
N VAL A 97 10.25 -2.99 12.51
CA VAL A 97 11.52 -2.25 12.48
C VAL A 97 12.21 -2.42 11.13
N THR A 98 12.20 -3.63 10.57
CA THR A 98 12.78 -3.92 9.25
C THR A 98 12.02 -3.19 8.14
N THR A 99 10.69 -3.19 8.15
CA THR A 99 9.85 -2.51 7.15
C THR A 99 10.13 -1.00 7.18
N VAL A 100 10.12 -0.39 8.36
CA VAL A 100 10.37 1.05 8.51
C VAL A 100 11.81 1.39 8.13
N GLY A 101 12.79 0.63 8.61
CA GLY A 101 14.21 0.87 8.35
C GLY A 101 14.56 0.72 6.86
N SER A 102 14.00 -0.28 6.18
CA SER A 102 14.23 -0.49 4.74
C SER A 102 13.53 0.56 3.89
N ALA A 103 12.30 0.99 4.25
CA ALA A 103 11.64 2.11 3.60
C ALA A 103 12.47 3.39 3.75
N MET A 104 12.87 3.74 4.98
CA MET A 104 13.71 4.91 5.25
C MET A 104 15.05 4.86 4.50
N TYR A 105 15.69 3.70 4.40
CA TYR A 105 16.91 3.53 3.62
C TYR A 105 16.69 3.87 2.14
N VAL A 106 15.56 3.42 1.56
CA VAL A 106 15.19 3.77 0.19
C VAL A 106 14.96 5.28 0.05
N TYR A 107 14.36 5.93 1.05
CA TYR A 107 14.10 7.38 1.07
C TYR A 107 15.35 8.25 1.23
N PHE A 108 16.30 7.87 2.08
CA PHE A 108 17.49 8.69 2.32
C PHE A 108 18.59 8.48 1.28
N THR A 109 18.54 7.38 0.52
CA THR A 109 19.56 7.08 -0.48
C THR A 109 19.18 7.66 -1.85
N PRO A 110 19.94 8.64 -2.39
CA PRO A 110 19.63 9.25 -3.67
C PRO A 110 19.75 8.24 -4.81
N HIS A 111 19.02 8.48 -5.90
CA HIS A 111 19.08 7.63 -7.09
C HIS A 111 20.42 7.79 -7.82
N SER A 112 21.25 6.76 -7.73
CA SER A 112 22.51 6.64 -8.47
C SER A 112 22.70 5.21 -8.99
N VAL A 113 23.39 5.07 -10.12
CA VAL A 113 23.68 3.78 -10.78
C VAL A 113 24.38 2.80 -9.83
N GLY A 114 25.24 3.28 -8.94
CA GLY A 114 25.93 2.44 -7.95
C GLY A 114 25.03 1.97 -6.78
N THR A 115 23.94 2.69 -6.52
CA THR A 115 23.04 2.43 -5.37
C THR A 115 21.82 1.59 -5.73
N ILE A 116 21.55 1.38 -7.03
CA ILE A 116 20.34 0.72 -7.52
C ILE A 116 20.15 -0.69 -6.91
N ASN A 117 21.22 -1.49 -6.85
CA ASN A 117 21.18 -2.85 -6.33
C ASN A 117 20.89 -2.86 -4.82
N ALA A 118 21.53 -1.97 -4.06
CA ALA A 118 21.30 -1.84 -2.62
C ALA A 118 19.85 -1.40 -2.33
N ARG A 119 19.32 -0.47 -3.11
CA ARG A 119 17.95 0.02 -2.99
C ARG A 119 16.90 -1.02 -3.39
N LEU A 120 17.18 -1.82 -4.43
CA LEU A 120 16.33 -2.97 -4.79
C LEU A 120 16.32 -4.03 -3.68
N CYS A 121 17.49 -4.34 -3.12
CA CYS A 121 17.58 -5.26 -1.98
C CYS A 121 16.77 -4.75 -0.78
N ALA A 122 16.89 -3.45 -0.47
CA ALA A 122 16.09 -2.81 0.58
C ALA A 122 14.58 -2.88 0.28
N PHE A 123 14.15 -2.65 -0.97
CA PHE A 123 12.76 -2.82 -1.37
C PHE A 123 12.26 -4.27 -1.23
N PHE A 124 13.06 -5.27 -1.59
CA PHE A 124 12.67 -6.67 -1.41
C PHE A 124 12.63 -7.08 0.06
N LEU A 125 13.55 -6.54 0.88
CA LEU A 125 13.51 -6.71 2.33
C LEU A 125 12.26 -6.06 2.93
N PHE A 126 11.90 -4.86 2.47
CA PHE A 126 10.65 -4.18 2.81
C PHE A 126 9.43 -5.03 2.44
N ALA A 127 9.38 -5.57 1.23
CA ALA A 127 8.26 -6.39 0.76
C ALA A 127 8.13 -7.70 1.55
N ALA A 128 9.24 -8.41 1.78
CA ALA A 128 9.25 -9.66 2.54
C ALA A 128 8.86 -9.44 4.02
N SER A 129 9.41 -8.40 4.66
CA SER A 129 9.08 -8.06 6.05
C SER A 129 7.63 -7.59 6.20
N THR A 130 7.08 -6.86 5.22
CA THR A 130 5.66 -6.54 5.18
C THR A 130 4.82 -7.81 5.16
N GLY A 131 5.12 -8.77 4.27
CA GLY A 131 4.42 -10.05 4.20
C GLY A 131 4.46 -10.85 5.51
N LEU A 132 5.61 -10.89 6.20
CA LEU A 132 5.73 -11.49 7.53
C LEU A 132 4.87 -10.75 8.57
N GLY A 133 4.80 -9.43 8.51
CA GLY A 133 3.94 -8.61 9.37
C GLY A 133 2.44 -8.92 9.21
N PHE A 134 2.01 -9.31 8.01
CA PHE A 134 0.65 -9.80 7.75
C PHE A 134 0.39 -11.21 8.28
N GLY A 135 1.44 -12.00 8.54
CA GLY A 135 1.36 -13.40 8.91
C GLY A 135 0.33 -13.73 10.01
N PRO A 136 0.34 -13.04 11.17
CA PRO A 136 -0.59 -13.40 12.22
C PRO A 136 -2.03 -12.88 11.97
N LEU A 137 -2.24 -11.87 11.10
CA LEU A 137 -3.57 -11.51 10.62
C LEU A 137 -4.12 -12.60 9.71
N LEU A 138 -3.30 -13.10 8.78
CA LEU A 138 -3.66 -14.20 7.89
C LEU A 138 -3.93 -15.48 8.68
N ARG A 139 -3.21 -15.73 9.78
CA ARG A 139 -3.47 -16.87 10.67
C ARG A 139 -4.87 -16.81 11.29
N VAL A 140 -5.31 -15.63 11.74
CA VAL A 140 -6.66 -15.47 12.28
C VAL A 140 -7.70 -15.75 11.19
N VAL A 141 -7.49 -15.21 9.98
CA VAL A 141 -8.40 -15.47 8.85
C VAL A 141 -8.38 -16.93 8.43
N SER A 142 -7.22 -17.60 8.41
CA SER A 142 -7.09 -18.99 7.95
C SER A 142 -7.77 -19.99 8.88
N VAL A 143 -7.81 -19.70 10.18
CA VAL A 143 -8.50 -20.55 11.17
C VAL A 143 -10.02 -20.45 11.03
N ILE A 144 -10.52 -19.29 10.59
CA ILE A 144 -11.95 -19.03 10.46
C ILE A 144 -12.43 -19.45 9.07
N ASN A 145 -11.83 -18.87 8.02
CA ASN A 145 -12.29 -18.96 6.64
C ASN A 145 -11.09 -18.90 5.65
N PRO A 146 -10.41 -20.04 5.38
CA PRO A 146 -9.15 -20.08 4.61
C PRO A 146 -9.31 -19.62 3.15
N ASP A 147 -10.47 -19.88 2.53
CA ASP A 147 -10.76 -19.49 1.14
C ASP A 147 -10.79 -17.96 0.94
N THR A 148 -10.93 -17.19 2.03
CA THR A 148 -11.02 -15.73 1.97
C THR A 148 -9.69 -15.10 1.53
N ILE A 149 -8.56 -15.69 1.92
CA ILE A 149 -7.23 -15.15 1.63
C ILE A 149 -6.96 -15.05 0.11
N PRO A 150 -7.03 -16.15 -0.67
CA PRO A 150 -6.82 -16.07 -2.11
C PRO A 150 -7.89 -15.22 -2.81
N THR A 151 -9.14 -15.26 -2.34
CA THR A 151 -10.23 -14.44 -2.89
C THR A 151 -9.96 -12.95 -2.71
N ALA A 152 -9.49 -12.53 -1.54
CA ALA A 152 -9.12 -11.15 -1.26
C ALA A 152 -7.90 -10.71 -2.08
N LEU A 153 -6.90 -11.59 -2.27
CA LEU A 153 -5.72 -11.27 -3.07
C LEU A 153 -6.09 -11.04 -4.54
N LEU A 154 -6.90 -11.92 -5.12
CA LEU A 154 -7.40 -11.78 -6.49
C LEU A 154 -8.28 -10.54 -6.64
N GLY A 155 -9.17 -10.29 -5.68
CA GLY A 155 -10.01 -9.08 -5.68
C GLY A 155 -9.18 -7.80 -5.60
N ALA A 156 -8.16 -7.76 -4.74
CA ALA A 156 -7.25 -6.63 -4.62
C ALA A 156 -6.44 -6.41 -5.90
N ALA A 157 -5.95 -7.48 -6.53
CA ALA A 157 -5.29 -7.42 -7.82
C ALA A 157 -6.21 -6.88 -8.93
N LEU A 158 -7.45 -7.33 -8.99
CA LEU A 158 -8.43 -6.82 -9.95
C LEU A 158 -8.74 -5.34 -9.73
N ILE A 159 -8.96 -4.91 -8.48
CA ILE A 159 -9.15 -3.49 -8.13
C ILE A 159 -7.92 -2.70 -8.56
N PHE A 160 -6.73 -3.10 -8.11
CA PHE A 160 -5.49 -2.40 -8.40
C PHE A 160 -5.24 -2.25 -9.89
N VAL A 161 -5.31 -3.34 -10.65
CA VAL A 161 -5.15 -3.32 -12.11
C VAL A 161 -6.22 -2.44 -12.76
N SER A 162 -7.50 -2.59 -12.40
CA SER A 162 -8.58 -1.80 -13.00
C SER A 162 -8.42 -0.30 -12.78
N PHE A 163 -8.13 0.12 -11.54
CA PHE A 163 -7.93 1.53 -11.21
C PHE A 163 -6.62 2.09 -11.78
N SER A 164 -5.53 1.32 -11.80
CA SER A 164 -4.29 1.70 -12.45
C SER A 164 -4.45 1.87 -13.97
N LEU A 165 -5.17 0.96 -14.66
CA LEU A 165 -5.46 1.15 -16.08
C LEU A 165 -6.38 2.36 -16.31
N ALA A 166 -7.45 2.51 -15.52
CA ALA A 166 -8.35 3.65 -15.61
C ALA A 166 -7.62 4.98 -15.42
N ALA A 167 -6.64 5.02 -14.50
CA ALA A 167 -5.73 6.13 -14.35
C ALA A 167 -4.94 6.37 -15.64
N LEU A 168 -4.22 5.37 -16.16
CA LEU A 168 -3.40 5.50 -17.37
C LEU A 168 -4.18 5.98 -18.61
N PHE A 169 -5.48 5.65 -18.72
CA PHE A 169 -6.35 6.11 -19.80
C PHE A 169 -7.05 7.46 -19.53
N THR A 170 -7.07 7.94 -18.29
CA THR A 170 -7.74 9.19 -17.91
C THR A 170 -6.89 10.43 -18.24
N ARG A 171 -7.54 11.52 -18.65
CA ARG A 171 -6.86 12.81 -18.90
C ARG A 171 -6.36 13.44 -17.59
N ARG A 172 -5.09 13.85 -17.64
CA ARG A 172 -4.19 14.38 -16.59
C ARG A 172 -4.61 15.71 -15.93
N ARG A 173 -5.85 15.88 -15.45
CA ARG A 173 -6.35 17.23 -15.12
C ARG A 173 -6.60 17.57 -13.64
N TYR A 174 -6.49 16.64 -12.68
CA TYR A 174 -7.00 16.88 -11.31
C TYR A 174 -6.06 16.56 -10.13
N TYR A 175 -4.75 16.59 -10.33
CA TYR A 175 -3.75 16.13 -9.34
C TYR A 175 -3.76 16.87 -8.00
N LEU A 176 -3.67 18.20 -8.02
CA LEU A 176 -3.49 18.96 -6.78
C LEU A 176 -4.71 18.89 -5.87
N PHE A 177 -5.91 18.96 -6.45
CA PHE A 177 -7.15 18.84 -5.69
C PHE A 177 -7.38 17.43 -5.17
N LEU A 178 -7.11 16.41 -6.00
CA LEU A 178 -7.28 15.01 -5.61
C LEU A 178 -6.26 14.60 -4.53
N GLY A 179 -5.00 15.02 -4.65
CA GLY A 179 -3.97 14.75 -3.64
C GLY A 179 -4.28 15.41 -2.30
N ALA A 180 -4.73 16.67 -2.28
CA ALA A 180 -5.15 17.34 -1.06
C ALA A 180 -6.39 16.67 -0.42
N LEU A 181 -7.37 16.28 -1.24
CA LEU A 181 -8.57 15.56 -0.79
C LEU A 181 -8.17 14.21 -0.16
N LEU A 182 -7.36 13.41 -0.85
CA LEU A 182 -6.87 12.11 -0.39
C LEU A 182 -6.07 12.24 0.91
N MET A 183 -5.20 13.23 1.01
CA MET A 183 -4.43 13.51 2.23
C MET A 183 -5.32 13.90 3.41
N SER A 184 -6.35 14.73 3.16
CA SER A 184 -7.34 15.07 4.18
C SER A 184 -8.22 13.88 4.60
N ALA A 185 -8.58 13.02 3.64
CA ALA A 185 -9.33 11.80 3.92
C ALA A 185 -8.48 10.83 4.76
N LEU A 186 -7.18 10.74 4.48
CA LEU A 186 -6.26 9.99 5.34
C LEU A 186 -6.21 10.58 6.75
N SER A 187 -6.02 11.89 6.94
CA SER A 187 -5.95 12.44 8.30
C SER A 187 -7.22 12.17 9.11
N VAL A 188 -8.39 12.17 8.47
CA VAL A 188 -9.67 11.76 9.08
C VAL A 188 -9.68 10.28 9.45
N LEU A 189 -9.22 9.39 8.57
CA LEU A 189 -9.13 7.95 8.85
C LEU A 189 -8.17 7.65 10.01
N ALA A 190 -7.00 8.30 10.07
CA ALA A 190 -6.10 8.22 11.22
C ALA A 190 -6.79 8.64 12.51
N THR A 191 -7.53 9.75 12.45
CA THR A 191 -8.29 10.25 13.60
C THR A 191 -9.34 9.22 14.04
N PHE A 192 -10.07 8.61 13.11
CA PHE A 192 -11.04 7.55 13.42
C PHE A 192 -10.37 6.33 14.05
N SER A 193 -9.21 5.91 13.53
CA SER A 193 -8.45 4.79 14.09
C SER A 193 -8.01 5.07 15.54
N LEU A 194 -7.51 6.29 15.81
CA LEU A 194 -7.15 6.73 17.17
C LEU A 194 -8.37 6.82 18.09
N MET A 195 -9.49 7.38 17.63
CA MET A 195 -10.72 7.44 18.40
C MET A 195 -11.25 6.03 18.72
N ASN A 196 -11.16 5.12 17.77
CA ASN A 196 -11.62 3.74 17.94
C ASN A 196 -10.77 2.96 18.97
N LEU A 197 -9.52 3.37 19.23
CA LEU A 197 -8.69 2.80 20.29
C LEU A 197 -9.29 3.07 21.69
N PHE A 198 -9.92 4.22 21.90
CA PHE A 198 -10.58 4.58 23.16
C PHE A 198 -12.05 4.13 23.22
N LEU A 199 -12.77 4.29 22.12
CA LEU A 199 -14.22 4.04 22.07
C LEU A 199 -14.58 2.58 21.79
N ARG A 200 -13.70 1.82 21.13
CA ARG A 200 -13.85 0.40 20.78
C ARG A 200 -15.21 0.09 20.13
N SER A 201 -15.67 0.95 19.24
CA SER A 201 -16.98 0.85 18.60
C SER A 201 -16.92 0.02 17.32
N SER A 202 -17.78 -0.99 17.21
CA SER A 202 -17.88 -1.83 16.01
C SER A 202 -18.35 -1.04 14.79
N ALA A 203 -19.21 -0.03 14.97
CA ALA A 203 -19.72 0.80 13.87
C ALA A 203 -18.63 1.69 13.27
N LEU A 204 -17.79 2.31 14.12
CA LEU A 204 -16.65 3.12 13.67
C LEU A 204 -15.61 2.28 12.93
N TYR A 205 -15.34 1.06 13.42
CA TYR A 205 -14.43 0.13 12.75
C TYR A 205 -14.92 -0.26 11.35
N GLN A 206 -16.23 -0.53 11.20
CA GLN A 206 -16.80 -0.88 9.90
C GLN A 206 -16.76 0.31 8.94
N SER A 207 -17.11 1.52 9.39
CA SER A 207 -17.03 2.70 8.51
C SER A 207 -15.60 3.03 8.10
N GLU A 208 -14.63 2.93 9.01
CA GLU A 208 -13.20 3.06 8.73
C GLU A 208 -12.76 2.10 7.62
N LEU A 209 -13.22 0.84 7.65
CA LEU A 209 -12.86 -0.15 6.64
C LEU A 209 -13.39 0.18 5.23
N TYR A 210 -14.67 0.55 5.11
CA TYR A 210 -15.25 0.88 3.80
C TYR A 210 -14.75 2.20 3.24
N ILE A 211 -14.64 3.23 4.08
CA ILE A 211 -14.10 4.54 3.69
C ILE A 211 -12.61 4.40 3.36
N GLY A 212 -11.86 3.66 4.17
CA GLY A 212 -10.45 3.34 3.94
C GLY A 212 -10.24 2.68 2.58
N LEU A 213 -11.00 1.62 2.27
CA LEU A 213 -10.93 0.96 0.96
C LEU A 213 -11.13 1.95 -0.20
N ALA A 214 -12.16 2.80 -0.11
CA ALA A 214 -12.45 3.80 -1.15
C ALA A 214 -11.31 4.83 -1.30
N VAL A 215 -10.73 5.28 -0.18
CA VAL A 215 -9.61 6.22 -0.16
C VAL A 215 -8.37 5.59 -0.79
N PHE A 216 -8.03 4.35 -0.45
CA PHE A 216 -6.88 3.65 -1.04
C PHE A 216 -7.07 3.31 -2.53
N CYS A 217 -8.30 3.06 -2.98
CA CYS A 217 -8.59 3.01 -4.43
C CYS A 217 -8.29 4.35 -5.12
N GLY A 218 -8.60 5.46 -4.45
CA GLY A 218 -8.24 6.80 -4.91
C GLY A 218 -6.73 7.03 -4.94
N PHE A 219 -5.97 6.51 -3.97
CA PHE A 219 -4.50 6.57 -3.97
C PHE A 219 -3.90 5.82 -5.15
N ILE A 220 -4.41 4.63 -5.49
CA ILE A 220 -3.92 3.88 -6.67
C ILE A 220 -4.02 4.74 -7.93
N VAL A 221 -5.14 5.44 -8.10
CA VAL A 221 -5.33 6.36 -9.23
C VAL A 221 -4.34 7.52 -9.14
N PHE A 222 -4.23 8.15 -7.98
CA PHE A 222 -3.36 9.30 -7.76
C PHE A 222 -1.87 8.95 -7.95
N ASP A 223 -1.37 7.91 -7.30
CA ASP A 223 0.03 7.46 -7.35
C ASP A 223 0.37 6.99 -8.77
N THR A 224 -0.52 6.24 -9.45
CA THR A 224 -0.31 5.85 -10.86
C THR A 224 -0.16 7.09 -11.75
N GLN A 225 -1.03 8.09 -11.57
CA GLN A 225 -0.94 9.32 -12.33
C GLN A 225 0.32 10.15 -11.98
N LEU A 226 0.71 10.19 -10.71
CA LEU A 226 1.87 10.93 -10.22
C LEU A 226 3.18 10.35 -10.78
N ILE A 227 3.31 9.04 -10.81
CA ILE A 227 4.46 8.31 -11.39
C ILE A 227 4.69 8.73 -12.83
N VAL A 228 3.61 8.80 -13.60
CA VAL A 228 3.63 9.16 -15.01
C VAL A 228 4.06 10.61 -15.21
N GLU A 229 3.66 11.52 -14.32
CA GLU A 229 4.01 12.93 -14.39
C GLU A 229 5.44 13.20 -13.93
N LYS A 230 5.86 12.62 -12.80
CA LYS A 230 7.26 12.64 -12.36
C LYS A 230 8.20 12.13 -13.45
N ARG A 231 7.80 11.05 -14.14
CA ARG A 231 8.62 10.53 -15.24
C ARG A 231 8.75 11.52 -16.40
N LYS A 232 7.67 12.25 -16.74
CA LYS A 232 7.74 13.33 -17.73
C LYS A 232 8.58 14.51 -17.28
N ALA A 233 8.60 14.80 -15.98
CA ALA A 233 9.47 15.81 -15.38
C ALA A 233 10.96 15.40 -15.32
N GLY A 234 11.29 14.16 -15.71
CA GLY A 234 12.66 13.65 -15.80
C GLY A 234 13.05 12.65 -14.71
N ASP A 235 12.17 12.37 -13.75
CA ASP A 235 12.47 11.43 -12.65
C ASP A 235 12.64 9.99 -13.17
N THR A 236 13.75 9.34 -12.83
CA THR A 236 14.08 7.96 -13.23
C THR A 236 13.91 6.95 -12.09
N ASP A 237 13.45 7.37 -10.91
CA ASP A 237 13.45 6.53 -9.71
C ASP A 237 12.26 5.56 -9.65
N PHE A 238 12.38 4.45 -10.37
CA PHE A 238 11.32 3.44 -10.40
C PHE A 238 11.17 2.70 -9.05
N ILE A 239 12.20 2.68 -8.19
CA ILE A 239 12.15 1.95 -6.92
C ILE A 239 11.22 2.66 -5.94
N TRP A 240 11.31 4.00 -5.85
CA TRP A 240 10.37 4.78 -5.03
C TRP A 240 8.95 4.63 -5.52
N HIS A 241 8.74 4.77 -6.82
CA HIS A 241 7.42 4.61 -7.42
C HIS A 241 6.83 3.22 -7.17
N THR A 242 7.68 2.20 -7.13
CA THR A 242 7.27 0.84 -6.79
C THR A 242 6.87 0.72 -5.32
N LEU A 243 7.62 1.34 -4.41
CA LEU A 243 7.33 1.35 -2.98
C LEU A 243 5.97 2.02 -2.70
N ASP A 244 5.71 3.18 -3.30
CA ASP A 244 4.43 3.90 -3.17
C ASP A 244 3.23 3.02 -3.57
N LEU A 245 3.30 2.40 -4.76
CA LEU A 245 2.27 1.50 -5.27
C LEU A 245 2.15 0.19 -4.47
N PHE A 246 3.25 -0.31 -3.92
CA PHE A 246 3.24 -1.51 -3.08
C PHE A 246 2.42 -1.26 -1.81
N VAL A 247 2.60 -0.11 -1.16
CA VAL A 247 1.82 0.24 0.04
C VAL A 247 0.34 0.38 -0.29
N ASP A 248 -0.01 0.99 -1.43
CA ASP A 248 -1.41 1.08 -1.87
C ASP A 248 -2.06 -0.29 -2.07
N PHE A 249 -1.36 -1.18 -2.77
CA PHE A 249 -1.85 -2.53 -3.01
C PHE A 249 -2.09 -3.27 -1.69
N VAL A 250 -1.11 -3.21 -0.79
CA VAL A 250 -1.15 -3.88 0.51
C VAL A 250 -2.31 -3.37 1.36
N GLU A 251 -2.57 -2.06 1.35
CA GLU A 251 -3.71 -1.48 2.06
C GLU A 251 -5.05 -1.91 1.46
N VAL A 252 -5.21 -1.87 0.12
CA VAL A 252 -6.44 -2.37 -0.52
C VAL A 252 -6.66 -3.85 -0.19
N PHE A 253 -5.62 -4.67 -0.29
CA PHE A 253 -5.69 -6.10 0.06
C PHE A 253 -6.16 -6.31 1.49
N ARG A 254 -5.58 -5.59 2.45
CA ARG A 254 -5.97 -5.68 3.86
C ARG A 254 -7.44 -5.34 4.08
N HIS A 255 -7.89 -4.19 3.57
CA HIS A 255 -9.28 -3.76 3.75
C HIS A 255 -10.23 -4.79 3.17
N LEU A 256 -9.95 -5.25 1.95
CA LEU A 256 -10.78 -6.25 1.28
C LEU A 256 -10.80 -7.58 2.04
N LEU A 257 -9.65 -8.05 2.54
CA LEU A 257 -9.53 -9.26 3.33
C LEU A 257 -10.39 -9.21 4.60
N ILE A 258 -10.34 -8.10 5.34
CA ILE A 258 -11.12 -7.94 6.57
C ILE A 258 -12.61 -7.84 6.26
N ILE A 259 -13.00 -7.11 5.22
CA ILE A 259 -14.40 -6.97 4.78
C ILE A 259 -14.97 -8.34 4.38
N LEU A 260 -14.25 -9.10 3.56
CA LEU A 260 -14.70 -10.42 3.11
C LEU A 260 -14.80 -11.41 4.29
N ASN A 261 -13.82 -11.42 5.18
CA ASN A 261 -13.85 -12.26 6.38
C ASN A 261 -15.03 -11.89 7.29
N SER A 262 -15.26 -10.59 7.53
CA SER A 262 -16.40 -10.14 8.34
C SER A 262 -17.75 -10.48 7.71
N LYS A 263 -17.87 -10.42 6.38
CA LYS A 263 -19.11 -10.75 5.66
C LYS A 263 -19.40 -12.24 5.68
N ARG A 264 -18.37 -13.08 5.52
CA ARG A 264 -18.54 -14.54 5.53
C ARG A 264 -18.90 -15.07 6.91
N ASN A 265 -18.24 -14.56 7.95
CA ASN A 265 -18.58 -14.90 9.33
C ASN A 265 -20.02 -14.57 9.69
N ARG A 266 -20.62 -13.51 9.15
CA ARG A 266 -22.04 -13.20 9.41
C ARG A 266 -22.98 -14.23 8.80
N ARG A 267 -22.70 -14.67 7.56
CA ARG A 267 -23.50 -15.69 6.87
C ARG A 267 -23.50 -17.03 7.60
N GLU A 268 -22.33 -17.47 8.05
CA GLU A 268 -22.20 -18.73 8.82
C GLU A 268 -22.88 -18.70 10.20
N ASN A 269 -23.24 -17.51 10.72
CA ASN A 269 -24.01 -17.40 11.96
C ASN A 269 -25.53 -17.25 11.70
N GLU A 270 -25.94 -17.05 10.44
CA GLU A 270 -27.34 -16.95 10.02
C GLU A 270 -27.90 -18.29 9.51
N ASP A 271 -27.01 -19.22 9.12
CA ASP A 271 -27.29 -20.62 8.73
C ASP A 271 -27.20 -21.59 9.92
#